data_AF-A0A939UPJ5-F1
#
_entry.id   AF-A0A939UPJ5-F1
#
_cell.length_a   1.000
_cell.length_b   1.000
_cell.length_c   1.000
_cell.angle_alpha   90.00
_cell.angle_beta   90.00
_cell.angle_gamma   90.00
#
_symmetry.space_group_name_H-M   'P 1'
#
loop_
_entity.id
_entity.type
_entity.pdbx_description
1 polymer ?
#
loop_
_entity_poly.entity_id
_entity_poly.type
_entity_poly.pdbx_seq_one_letter_code
_entity_poly.pdbx_strand_id
1 'polypeptide(L)' 'TEEEVHERLDTKMTAAFNAVYDMHVAKNVDMREAAYLVAVKRVADAMKLRGWV' A
#
# COMPACT_ATOMS: atom_id res chain seq x y z
N THR A 1 24.26 -2.41 7.45
CA THR A 1 24.76 -3.81 7.35
C THR A 1 23.68 -4.67 6.70
N GLU A 2 23.92 -5.97 6.43
CA GLU A 2 22.86 -6.86 5.92
C GLU A 2 21.62 -6.86 6.84
N GLU A 3 21.86 -6.89 8.16
CA GLU A 3 20.82 -6.84 9.19
C GLU A 3 19.94 -5.59 9.09
N GLU A 4 20.55 -4.40 8.94
CA GLU A 4 19.82 -3.14 8.74
C GLU A 4 18.93 -3.17 7.48
N VAL A 5 19.39 -3.82 6.41
CA VAL A 5 18.59 -3.96 5.18
C VAL A 5 17.38 -4.85 5.44
N HIS A 6 17.56 -5.96 6.17
CA HIS A 6 16.46 -6.86 6.53
C HIS A 6 15.43 -6.21 7.47
N GLU A 7 15.85 -5.43 8.46
CA GLU A 7 14.94 -4.70 9.35
C GLU A 7 14.08 -3.68 8.57
N ARG A 8 14.72 -2.95 7.65
CA ARG A 8 14.01 -1.98 6.79
C ARG A 8 13.08 -2.67 5.81
N LEU A 9 13.43 -3.86 5.33
CA LEU A 9 12.58 -4.66 4.47
C LEU A 9 11.34 -5.14 5.23
N ASP A 10 11.52 -5.74 6.40
CA ASP A 10 10.42 -6.24 7.23
C ASP A 10 9.40 -5.15 7.55
N THR A 11 9.89 -3.99 7.99
CA THR A 11 9.04 -2.83 8.29
C THR A 11 8.19 -2.42 7.09
N LYS A 12 8.79 -2.37 5.89
CA LYS A 12 8.10 -1.98 4.66
C LYS A 12 7.09 -3.02 4.20
N MET A 13 7.43 -4.30 4.29
CA MET A 13 6.56 -5.40 3.86
C MET A 13 5.36 -5.54 4.79
N THR A 14 5.57 -5.47 6.11
CA THR A 14 4.50 -5.48 7.11
C THR A 14 3.54 -4.31 6.91
N ALA A 15 4.06 -3.09 6.71
CA ALA A 15 3.23 -1.92 6.42
C ALA A 15 2.45 -2.07 5.11
N ALA A 16 3.05 -2.64 4.06
CA ALA A 16 2.38 -2.87 2.79
C ALA A 16 1.27 -3.91 2.91
N PHE A 17 1.50 -5.01 3.63
CA PHE A 17 0.51 -6.05 3.85
C PHE A 17 -0.71 -5.51 4.61
N ASN A 18 -0.49 -4.80 5.72
CA ASN A 18 -1.57 -4.22 6.52
C ASN A 18 -2.44 -3.27 5.69
N ALA A 19 -1.84 -2.41 4.86
CA ALA A 19 -2.60 -1.50 4.00
C ALA A 19 -3.49 -2.25 2.99
N VAL A 20 -3.04 -3.38 2.45
CA VAL A 20 -3.84 -4.21 1.54
C VAL A 20 -4.94 -4.94 2.30
N TYR A 21 -4.65 -5.49 3.47
CA TYR A 21 -5.63 -6.17 4.30
C TYR A 21 -6.75 -5.23 4.77
N ASP A 22 -6.39 -4.03 5.22
CA ASP A 22 -7.36 -3.00 5.60
C ASP A 22 -8.26 -2.63 4.42
N MET A 23 -7.71 -2.56 3.21
CA MET A 23 -8.48 -2.27 1.99
C MET A 23 -9.39 -3.44 1.60
N HIS A 24 -8.89 -4.67 1.72
CA HIS A 24 -9.66 -5.90 1.53
C HIS A 24 -10.89 -5.92 2.43
N VAL A 25 -10.71 -5.69 3.74
CA VAL A 25 -11.80 -5.65 4.72
C VAL A 25 -12.75 -4.48 4.46
N ALA A 26 -12.22 -3.27 4.22
CA ALA A 26 -13.03 -2.07 4.05
C ALA A 26 -13.88 -2.07 2.77
N LYS A 27 -13.44 -2.77 1.72
CA LYS A 27 -14.14 -2.85 0.42
C LYS A 27 -14.79 -4.20 0.16
N ASN A 28 -14.52 -5.20 1.00
CA ASN A 28 -15.00 -6.58 0.86
C ASN A 28 -14.73 -7.16 -0.56
N VAL A 29 -13.51 -6.93 -1.06
CA VAL A 29 -13.01 -7.37 -2.37
C VAL A 29 -11.94 -8.42 -2.17
N ASP A 30 -11.46 -9.15 -3.18
CA ASP A 30 -10.36 -10.09 -2.96
C ASP A 30 -9.02 -9.36 -2.64
N MET A 31 -8.04 -10.08 -2.08
CA MET A 31 -6.75 -9.48 -1.69
C MET A 31 -5.95 -8.93 -2.89
N ARG A 32 -6.18 -9.45 -4.10
CA ARG A 32 -5.49 -9.01 -5.32
C ARG A 32 -6.09 -7.69 -5.80
N GLU A 33 -7.41 -7.59 -5.85
CA GLU A 33 -8.17 -6.38 -6.13
C GLU A 33 -7.85 -5.29 -5.11
N ALA A 34 -7.79 -5.64 -3.82
CA ALA A 34 -7.38 -4.72 -2.77
C ALA A 34 -5.97 -4.15 -3.03
N ALA A 35 -5.02 -4.98 -3.45
CA ALA A 35 -3.67 -4.53 -3.78
C ALA A 35 -3.65 -3.53 -4.95
N TYR A 36 -4.44 -3.79 -6.00
CA TYR A 36 -4.61 -2.85 -7.12
C TYR A 36 -5.23 -1.52 -6.65
N LEU A 37 -6.27 -1.57 -5.82
CA LEU A 37 -6.91 -0.38 -5.28
C LEU A 37 -5.94 0.46 -4.45
N VAL A 38 -5.13 -0.16 -3.59
CA VAL A 38 -4.12 0.54 -2.79
C VAL A 38 -3.07 1.21 -3.69
N ALA A 39 -2.61 0.52 -4.74
CA ALA A 39 -1.63 1.07 -5.68
C ALA A 39 -2.18 2.29 -6.44
N VAL A 40 -3.39 2.18 -6.99
CA VAL A 40 -4.04 3.28 -7.72
C VAL A 40 -4.35 4.46 -6.80
N LYS A 41 -4.88 4.19 -5.59
CA LYS A 41 -5.19 5.23 -4.61
C LYS A 41 -3.98 6.08 -4.26
N ARG A 42 -2.80 5.46 -4.04
CA ARG A 42 -1.56 6.20 -3.74
C ARG A 42 -1.17 7.18 -4.86
N VAL A 43 -1.31 6.77 -6.11
CA VAL A 43 -0.99 7.63 -7.27
C VAL A 43 -2.05 8.71 -7.44
N ALA A 44 -3.33 8.36 -7.36
CA ALA A 44 -4.44 9.30 -7.48
C ALA A 44 -4.40 10.38 -6.39
N ASP A 45 -4.12 10.01 -5.13
CA ASP A 45 -3.97 10.93 -4.02
C ASP A 45 -2.81 11.91 -4.28
N ALA A 46 -1.67 11.41 -4.76
CA ALA A 46 -0.52 12.24 -5.11
C ALA A 46 -0.79 13.20 -6.29
N MET A 47 -1.53 12.76 -7.31
CA MET A 47 -1.95 13.60 -8.44
C MET A 47 -2.90 14.72 -7.99
N LYS A 48 -3.87 14.38 -7.16
CA LYS A 48 -4.83 15.35 -6.60
C LYS A 48 -4.12 16.40 -5.72
N LEU A 49 -3.18 15.98 -4.87
CA LEU A 49 -2.37 16.90 -4.06
C LEU A 49 -1.50 17.84 -4.91
N ARG A 50 -1.09 17.40 -6.11
CA ARG A 50 -0.32 18.22 -7.06
C ARG A 50 -1.20 19.09 -7.96
N GLY A 51 -2.54 19.06 -7.80
CA GLY A 51 -3.48 19.86 -8.58
C GLY A 51 -3.61 19.43 -10.04
N TRP A 52 -3.30 18.17 -10.36
CA TRP A 52 -3.49 17.63 -11.71
C TRP A 52 -4.96 17.30 -12.01
N VAL A 53 -5.78 17.13 -10.96
CA VAL A 53 -7.22 16.83 -11.00
C VAL A 53 -7.92 17.70 -9.97
#